data_AF-A0A2S1P8X4-F1
#
_entry.id   AF-A0A2S1P8X4-F1
#
_cell.length_a   1.000
_cell.length_b   1.000
_cell.length_c   1.000
_cell.angle_alpha   90.00
_cell.angle_beta   90.00
_cell.angle_gamma   90.00
#
_symmetry.space_group_name_H-M   'P 1'
#
loop_
_entity.id
_entity.type
_entity.pdbx_description
1 polymer ?
#
loop_
_entity_poly.entity_id
_entity_poly.type
_entity_poly.pdbx_seq_one_letter_code
_entity_poly.pdbx_strand_id
1 'polypeptide(L)'
;NPCLWRQNNKSSRLEAIKIQILSKLRLETAPNISKDAIRQLLPKAPPLRELIDQYDVQRDDSSDGSLEDDDYHVTTETVITMPTE
;
A
#
# COMPACT_ATOMS: atom_id res chain seq x y z
N ASN A 1 -19.08 22.23 -19.74
CA ASN A 1 -17.81 22.43 -18.99
C ASN A 1 -17.04 21.12 -18.85
N PRO A 2 -16.21 20.74 -19.84
CA PRO A 2 -15.44 19.48 -19.84
C PRO A 2 -14.39 19.39 -18.72
N CYS A 3 -13.85 20.52 -18.26
CA CYS A 3 -12.87 20.54 -17.16
C CYS A 3 -13.46 20.09 -15.81
N LEU A 4 -14.69 20.51 -15.50
CA LEU A 4 -15.39 20.10 -14.27
C LEU A 4 -15.67 18.59 -14.25
N TRP A 5 -16.06 18.02 -15.40
CA TRP A 5 -16.28 16.58 -15.52
C TRP A 5 -14.99 15.78 -15.28
N ARG A 6 -13.86 16.24 -15.84
CA ARG A 6 -12.55 15.62 -15.60
C ARG A 6 -12.15 15.68 -14.13
N GLN A 7 -12.39 16.81 -13.47
CA GLN A 7 -12.11 16.96 -12.04
C GLN A 7 -12.98 16.04 -11.18
N ASN A 8 -14.28 15.95 -11.48
CA ASN A 8 -15.20 15.07 -10.77
C ASN A 8 -14.84 13.59 -10.94
N ASN A 9 -14.51 13.18 -12.16
CA ASN A 9 -14.09 11.80 -12.44
C ASN A 9 -12.77 11.47 -11.72
N LYS A 10 -11.81 12.40 -11.71
CA LYS A 10 -10.57 12.23 -10.94
C LYS A 10 -10.87 12.06 -9.44
N SER A 11 -11.74 12.90 -8.88
CA SER A 11 -12.12 12.80 -7.45
C SER A 11 -12.81 11.47 -7.14
N SER A 12 -13.79 11.06 -7.97
CA SER A 12 -14.50 9.80 -7.80
C SER A 12 -13.54 8.60 -7.89
N ARG A 13 -12.61 8.62 -8.85
CA ARG A 13 -11.60 7.56 -8.99
C ARG A 13 -10.65 7.51 -7.80
N LEU A 14 -10.27 8.66 -7.24
CA LEU A 14 -9.44 8.69 -6.03
C LEU A 14 -10.16 8.06 -4.83
N GLU A 15 -11.43 8.35 -4.63
CA GLU A 15 -12.23 7.73 -3.56
C GLU A 15 -12.38 6.21 -3.77
N ALA A 16 -12.62 5.78 -5.01
CA ALA A 16 -12.67 4.36 -5.35
C ALA A 16 -11.35 3.64 -5.03
N ILE A 17 -10.20 4.25 -5.40
CA ILE A 17 -8.87 3.70 -5.11
C ILE A 17 -8.63 3.59 -3.60
N LYS A 18 -9.01 4.61 -2.81
CA LYS A 18 -8.87 4.56 -1.35
C LYS A 18 -9.64 3.38 -0.75
N ILE A 19 -10.90 3.20 -1.15
CA ILE A 19 -11.75 2.10 -0.67
C ILE A 19 -11.18 0.75 -1.11
N GLN A 20 -10.73 0.66 -2.37
CA GLN A 20 -10.15 -0.57 -2.91
C GLN A 20 -8.89 -0.98 -2.14
N ILE A 21 -7.97 -0.05 -1.84
CA ILE A 21 -6.76 -0.34 -1.06
C ILE A 21 -7.12 -0.89 0.33
N LEU A 22 -8.04 -0.23 1.04
CA LEU A 22 -8.48 -0.68 2.36
C LEU A 22 -9.12 -2.09 2.29
N SER A 23 -9.96 -2.31 1.29
CA SER A 23 -10.63 -3.59 1.06
C SER A 23 -9.63 -4.72 0.74
N LYS A 24 -8.67 -4.48 -0.15
CA LYS A 24 -7.62 -5.45 -0.48
C LYS A 24 -6.75 -5.79 0.72
N LEU A 25 -6.46 -4.83 1.58
CA LEU A 25 -5.69 -5.01 2.83
C LEU A 25 -6.53 -5.54 4.00
N ARG A 26 -7.83 -5.75 3.82
CA ARG A 26 -8.78 -6.15 4.89
C ARG A 26 -8.79 -5.18 6.08
N LEU A 27 -8.67 -3.89 5.80
CA LEU A 27 -8.72 -2.83 6.79
C LEU A 27 -10.07 -2.11 6.71
N GLU A 28 -10.76 -1.98 7.85
CA GLU A 28 -11.99 -1.17 7.92
C GLU A 28 -11.68 0.33 7.84
N THR A 29 -10.58 0.74 8.47
CA THR A 29 -10.13 2.13 8.52
C THR A 29 -8.62 2.23 8.31
N ALA A 30 -8.16 3.39 7.85
CA ALA A 30 -6.74 3.65 7.72
C ALA A 30 -6.08 3.62 9.11
N PRO A 31 -4.93 2.94 9.26
CA PRO A 31 -4.21 2.90 10.54
C PRO A 31 -3.91 4.32 11.04
N ASN A 32 -4.36 4.63 12.26
CA ASN A 32 -4.16 5.95 12.86
C ASN A 32 -2.76 6.05 13.47
N ILE A 33 -1.75 6.22 12.62
CA ILE A 33 -0.35 6.31 13.02
C ILE A 33 0.23 7.64 12.54
N SER A 34 0.71 8.45 13.48
CA SER A 34 1.38 9.72 13.15
C SER A 34 2.79 9.48 12.59
N LYS A 35 3.33 10.46 11.86
CA LYS A 35 4.71 10.38 11.35
C LYS A 35 5.75 10.22 12.47
N ASP A 36 5.50 10.81 13.64
CA ASP A 36 6.40 10.69 14.79
C ASP A 36 6.31 9.30 15.44
N ALA A 37 5.12 8.73 15.53
CA ALA A 37 4.93 7.36 15.98
C ALA A 37 5.64 6.37 15.03
N ILE A 38 5.57 6.57 13.71
CA ILE A 38 6.32 5.74 12.75
C ILE A 38 7.82 5.80 13.04
N ARG A 39 8.39 6.98 13.29
CA ARG A 39 9.83 7.12 13.56
C ARG A 39 10.29 6.41 14.84
N GLN A 40 9.41 6.30 15.83
CA GLN A 40 9.70 5.62 17.10
C GLN A 40 9.47 4.11 17.02
N LEU A 41 8.39 3.69 16.35
CA LEU A 41 7.96 2.30 16.28
C LEU A 41 8.66 1.51 15.16
N LEU A 42 9.07 2.17 14.08
CA LEU A 42 9.72 1.50 12.95
C LEU A 42 11.19 1.19 13.30
N PRO A 43 11.59 -0.09 13.36
CA PRO A 43 12.95 -0.45 13.69
C PRO A 43 13.91 -0.02 12.58
N LYS A 44 15.06 0.54 12.98
CA LYS A 44 16.17 0.84 12.07
C LYS A 44 17.07 -0.39 11.86
N ALA A 45 16.45 -1.54 11.63
CA ALA A 45 17.15 -2.80 11.46
C ALA A 45 17.55 -3.00 9.99
N PRO A 46 18.73 -3.59 9.69
CA PRO A 46 19.13 -3.97 8.33
C PRO A 46 18.05 -4.66 7.49
N PRO A 47 17.29 -5.67 7.99
CA PRO A 47 16.27 -6.35 7.18
C PRO A 47 15.14 -5.43 6.70
N LEU A 48 14.78 -4.40 7.47
CA LEU A 48 13.74 -3.46 7.05
C LEU A 48 14.25 -2.53 5.95
N ARG A 49 15.54 -2.17 6.01
CA ARG A 49 16.17 -1.34 4.99
C ARG A 49 16.33 -2.09 3.67
N GLU A 50 16.71 -3.36 3.71
CA GLU A 50 16.79 -4.23 2.52
C GLU A 50 15.43 -4.35 1.82
N LEU A 51 14.33 -4.47 2.59
CA LEU A 51 12.98 -4.45 2.03
C LEU A 51 12.64 -3.10 1.40
N ILE A 52 12.92 -1.97 2.07
CA ILE A 52 12.65 -0.64 1.48
C ILE A 52 13.46 -0.47 0.18
N ASP A 53 14.74 -0.81 0.20
CA ASP A 53 15.64 -0.69 -0.95
C ASP A 53 15.17 -1.57 -2.12
N GLN A 54 14.55 -2.73 -1.84
CA GLN A 54 13.97 -3.63 -2.87
C GLN A 54 12.79 -2.99 -3.62
N TYR A 55 11.97 -2.16 -2.96
CA TYR A 55 10.82 -1.49 -3.57
C TYR A 55 11.08 -0.02 -3.95
N ASP A 56 12.20 0.59 -3.53
CA ASP A 56 12.59 1.97 -3.87
C ASP A 56 13.02 2.10 -5.34
N VAL A 57 13.54 1.02 -5.92
CA VAL A 57 13.73 0.92 -7.36
C VAL A 57 12.34 0.76 -7.96
N GLN A 58 11.77 1.86 -8.47
CA GLN A 58 10.53 1.85 -9.25
C GLN A 58 10.61 0.74 -10.29
N ARG A 59 10.03 -0.41 -9.93
CA ARG A 59 9.72 -1.49 -10.84
C ARG A 59 8.68 -0.87 -11.77
N ASP A 60 9.14 -0.29 -12.87
CA ASP A 60 8.38 -0.19 -14.11
C ASP A 60 8.23 -1.64 -14.64
N ASP A 61 7.71 -2.51 -13.78
CA ASP A 61 7.61 -3.92 -14.03
C ASP A 61 6.35 -4.09 -14.84
N SER A 62 6.58 -4.26 -16.12
CA SER A 62 5.64 -4.95 -16.98
C SER A 62 5.61 -6.42 -16.59
N SER A 63 5.34 -6.75 -15.31
CA SER A 63 5.01 -8.11 -14.92
C SER A 63 3.63 -8.38 -15.48
N ASP A 64 3.63 -8.91 -16.69
CA ASP A 64 2.58 -9.74 -17.26
C ASP A 64 2.40 -10.98 -16.36
N GLY A 65 1.81 -10.73 -15.19
CA GLY A 65 1.57 -11.72 -14.15
C GLY A 65 0.25 -12.42 -14.43
N SER A 66 0.35 -13.60 -15.05
CA SER A 66 -0.65 -14.68 -15.12
C SER A 66 -1.91 -14.42 -14.29
N LEU A 67 -2.97 -13.96 -14.96
CA LEU A 67 -4.29 -13.64 -14.41
C LEU A 67 -5.13 -14.90 -14.14
N GLU A 68 -4.58 -15.90 -13.48
CA GLU A 68 -5.34 -17.12 -13.17
C GLU A 68 -5.31 -17.36 -11.66
N ASP A 69 -6.43 -16.94 -11.05
CA ASP A 69 -6.84 -17.05 -9.64
C ASP A 69 -6.27 -16.00 -8.64
N ASP A 70 -6.44 -14.71 -8.94
CA ASP A 70 -6.23 -13.62 -7.96
C ASP A 70 -7.43 -13.57 -6.99
N ASP A 71 -7.31 -14.27 -5.86
CA ASP A 71 -8.14 -14.06 -4.67
C ASP A 71 -8.01 -12.58 -4.23
N TYR A 72 -8.83 -11.68 -4.78
CA TYR A 72 -9.00 -10.22 -4.62
C TYR A 72 -8.18 -9.45 -3.55
N HIS A 73 -7.94 -10.05 -2.39
CA HIS A 73 -7.11 -9.58 -1.29
C HIS A 73 -5.60 -9.64 -1.59
N VAL A 74 -4.84 -8.80 -0.88
CA VAL A 74 -3.37 -8.80 -1.00
C VAL A 74 -2.79 -10.08 -0.38
N THR A 75 -1.81 -10.68 -1.06
CA THR A 75 -0.97 -11.74 -0.50
C THR A 75 0.23 -11.14 0.24
N THR A 76 0.48 -11.59 1.47
CA THR A 76 1.62 -11.13 2.28
C THR A 76 2.93 -11.75 1.77
N GLU A 77 3.88 -10.92 1.32
CA GLU A 77 5.18 -11.41 0.80
C GLU A 77 6.21 -11.69 1.92
N THR A 78 6.31 -10.83 2.93
CA THR A 78 7.26 -10.99 4.06
C THR A 78 6.63 -10.49 5.37
N VAL A 79 6.76 -11.26 6.46
CA VAL A 79 6.28 -10.88 7.80
C VAL A 79 7.47 -10.59 8.72
N ILE A 80 7.56 -9.37 9.23
CA ILE A 80 8.51 -8.99 10.29
C ILE A 80 7.74 -8.81 11.59
N THR A 81 7.98 -9.68 12.56
CA THR A 81 7.40 -9.56 13.90
C THR A 81 8.38 -8.83 14.82
N MET A 82 7.91 -7.75 15.43
CA MET A 82 8.66 -7.01 16.44
C MET A 82 8.31 -7.53 17.84
N PRO A 83 9.28 -7.68 18.75
CA PRO A 83 8.98 -7.93 20.15
C PRO A 83 8.23 -6.73 20.73
N THR A 84 7.10 -6.99 21.37
CA THR A 84 6.38 -6.03 22.22
C THR A 84 6.86 -6.23 23.65
N GLU A 85 7.41 -5.19 24.29
CA GLU A 85 7.70 -5.18 25.74
C GLU A 85 6.42 -5.24 26.59
#